data_AF-A0A0F9VAW6-F1
#
_entry.id   AF-A0A0F9VAW6-F1
#
_cell.length_a   1.000
_cell.length_b   1.000
_cell.length_c   1.000
_cell.angle_alpha   90.00
_cell.angle_beta   90.00
_cell.angle_gamma   90.00
#
_symmetry.space_group_name_H-M   'P 1'
#
loop_
_entity.id
_entity.type
_entity.pdbx_description
1 polymer ?
#
loop_
_entity_poly.entity_id
_entity_poly.type
_entity_poly.pdbx_seq_one_letter_code
_entity_poly.pdbx_strand_id
1 'polypeptide(L)' 'MEELLELQKLGTEKGYILYDISYRRAGWGVLWHKENSNRPPPGYGWHNDLVVYKYYPTLQEMVEGEMSRLQEL' A
#
# COMPACT_ATOMS: atom_id res chain seq x y z
N MET A 1 -6.09 -7.26 -12.99
CA MET A 1 -7.02 -6.11 -12.90
C MET A 1 -8.04 -6.30 -11.79
N GLU A 2 -8.66 -7.48 -11.69
CA GLU A 2 -9.61 -7.81 -10.60
C GLU A 2 -8.96 -7.75 -9.21
N GLU A 3 -7.77 -8.32 -9.04
CA GLU A 3 -7.05 -8.30 -7.75
C GLU A 3 -6.67 -6.89 -7.28
N LEU A 4 -6.41 -5.95 -8.19
CA LEU A 4 -6.14 -4.55 -7.84
C LEU A 4 -7.39 -3.83 -7.32
N LEU A 5 -8.57 -4.18 -7.86
CA LEU A 5 -9.85 -3.67 -7.37
C LEU A 5 -10.15 -4.25 -5.98
N GLU A 6 -9.87 -5.53 -5.75
CA GLU A 6 -10.01 -6.17 -4.44
C GLU A 6 -9.07 -5.53 -3.41
N LEU A 7 -7.81 -5.31 -3.79
CA LEU A 7 -6.83 -4.62 -2.95
C LEU A 7 -7.29 -3.22 -2.57
N GLN A 8 -7.82 -2.46 -3.52
CA GLN A 8 -8.36 -1.13 -3.26
C GLN A 8 -9.56 -1.16 -2.30
N LYS A 9 -10.49 -2.11 -2.48
CA LYS A 9 -11.66 -2.28 -1.59
C LYS A 9 -11.21 -2.61 -0.18
N LEU A 10 -10.35 -3.61 -0.03
CA LEU A 10 -9.82 -4.04 1.26
C LEU A 10 -9.06 -2.92 1.96
N GLY A 11 -8.22 -2.18 1.23
CA GLY A 11 -7.54 -1.00 1.77
C GLY A 11 -8.53 0.02 2.32
N THR A 12 -9.57 0.34 1.53
CA THR A 12 -10.60 1.31 1.90
C THR A 12 -11.37 0.88 3.15
N GLU A 13 -11.76 -0.40 3.26
CA GLU A 13 -12.40 -0.97 4.46
C GLU A 13 -11.52 -0.85 5.71
N LYS A 14 -10.19 -0.87 5.55
CA LYS A 14 -9.20 -0.71 6.62
C LYS A 14 -8.80 0.75 6.87
N GLY A 15 -9.42 1.71 6.19
CA GLY A 15 -9.13 3.15 6.33
C GLY A 15 -7.89 3.63 5.56
N TYR A 16 -7.46 2.89 4.54
CA TYR A 16 -6.36 3.24 3.64
C TYR A 16 -6.90 3.44 2.21
N ILE A 17 -6.71 4.64 1.66
CA ILE A 17 -7.09 4.95 0.29
C ILE A 17 -5.89 4.69 -0.62
N LEU A 18 -6.06 3.84 -1.63
CA LEU A 18 -5.03 3.62 -2.65
C LEU A 18 -4.83 4.91 -3.45
N TYR A 19 -3.64 5.50 -3.37
CA TYR A 19 -3.31 6.74 -4.08
C TYR A 19 -2.61 6.46 -5.41
N ASP A 20 -1.55 5.64 -5.40
CA ASP A 20 -0.75 5.34 -6.58
C ASP A 20 0.00 4.01 -6.45
N ILE A 21 0.34 3.42 -7.60
CA ILE A 21 1.21 2.25 -7.71
C ILE A 21 2.34 2.62 -8.65
N SER A 22 3.57 2.60 -8.15
CA SER A 22 4.73 3.03 -8.92
C SER A 22 5.85 1.99 -8.93
N TYR A 23 6.53 1.89 -10.07
CA TYR A 23 7.78 1.13 -10.20
C TYR A 23 8.97 2.08 -10.05
N ARG A 24 9.92 1.71 -9.18
CA ARG A 24 11.22 2.39 -9.01
C ARG A 24 12.36 1.38 -9.12
N ARG A 25 13.61 1.84 -9.07
CA ARG A 25 14.79 0.95 -9.06
C ARG A 25 14.75 -0.11 -7.94
N ALA A 26 14.04 0.17 -6.85
CA ALA A 26 13.84 -0.75 -5.72
C ALA A 26 12.70 -1.77 -5.91
N GLY A 27 11.93 -1.68 -7.00
CA GLY A 27 10.77 -2.52 -7.27
C GLY A 27 9.45 -1.73 -7.32
N TRP A 28 8.34 -2.46 -7.17
CA TRP A 28 6.97 -1.96 -7.12
C TRP A 28 6.59 -1.54 -5.71
N GLY A 29 6.10 -0.31 -5.56
CA GLY A 29 5.58 0.21 -4.30
C GLY A 29 4.14 0.65 -4.43
N VAL A 30 3.38 0.50 -3.34
CA VAL A 30 2.03 1.04 -3.21
C VAL A 30 2.05 2.25 -2.30
N LEU A 31 1.43 3.33 -2.76
CA LEU A 31 1.25 4.55 -2.01
C LEU A 31 -0.18 4.56 -1.45
N TRP A 32 -0.27 4.41 -0.14
CA TRP A 32 -1.53 4.49 0.59
C TRP A 32 -1.67 5.85 1.25
N HIS A 33 -2.83 6.49 1.11
CA HIS A 33 -3.20 7.64 1.91
C HIS A 33 -4.04 7.17 3.10
N LYS A 34 -3.65 7.51 4.33
CA LYS A 34 -4.42 7.20 5.53
C LYS A 34 -5.05 8.46 6.07
N GLU A 35 -6.38 8.54 6.03
CA GLU A 35 -7.10 9.67 6.62
C GLU A 35 -6.79 9.77 8.13
N ASN A 36 -6.52 10.99 8.62
CA ASN A 36 -6.31 11.33 10.03
C ASN A 36 -5.06 10.77 10.73
N SER A 37 -4.05 10.27 10.01
CA SER A 37 -2.83 9.72 10.63
C SER A 37 -1.66 10.69 10.60
N ASN A 38 -1.36 11.41 11.69
CA ASN A 38 -0.20 12.32 11.76
C ASN A 38 1.17 11.61 11.95
N ARG A 39 1.21 10.27 11.94
CA ARG A 39 2.45 9.48 12.01
C ARG A 39 2.32 8.15 11.26
N PRO A 40 3.41 7.64 10.65
CA PRO A 40 3.43 6.29 10.12
C PRO A 40 3.41 5.27 11.27
N PRO A 41 2.88 4.06 11.06
CA PRO A 41 3.24 2.94 11.90
C PRO A 41 4.76 2.68 11.83
N PRO A 42 5.37 2.01 12.83
CA PRO A 42 6.80 1.67 12.80
C PRO A 42 7.16 0.85 11.55
N GLY A 43 8.23 1.24 10.84
CA GLY A 43 8.70 0.55 9.63
C GLY A 43 8.20 1.13 8.30
N TYR A 44 7.42 2.22 8.32
CA TYR A 44 6.87 2.85 7.12
C TYR A 44 7.55 4.18 6.80
N GLY A 45 7.73 4.49 5.51
CA GLY A 45 8.22 5.79 5.04
C GLY A 45 7.07 6.74 4.70
N TRP A 46 7.24 8.05 4.97
CA TRP A 46 6.34 9.11 4.48
C TRP A 46 6.91 9.74 3.22
N HIS A 47 6.04 9.97 2.24
CA HIS A 47 6.29 10.95 1.20
C HIS A 47 4.99 11.72 0.91
N ASN A 48 4.94 13.00 1.29
CA ASN A 48 3.79 13.89 1.01
C ASN A 48 2.44 13.32 1.48
N ASP A 49 2.33 12.92 2.75
CA ASP A 49 1.11 12.32 3.33
C ASP A 49 0.70 10.94 2.79
N LEU A 50 1.63 10.31 2.07
CA LEU A 50 1.50 8.95 1.56
C LEU A 50 2.41 8.00 2.34
N VAL A 51 1.85 6.85 2.65
CA VAL A 51 2.47 5.75 3.37
C VAL A 51 2.92 4.71 2.35
N VAL A 52 4.23 4.43 2.32
CA VAL A 52 4.79 3.29 1.59
C VAL A 52 5.25 2.27 2.61
N TYR A 53 4.70 1.06 2.55
CA TYR A 53 5.08 -0.03 3.45
C TYR A 53 6.39 -0.69 3.02
N LYS A 54 6.45 -1.14 1.76
CA LYS A 54 7.55 -1.93 1.23
C LYS A 54 7.59 -1.81 -0.30
N TYR A 55 8.78 -2.02 -0.87
CA TYR A 55 8.95 -2.30 -2.29
C TYR A 55 9.06 -3.80 -2.54
N TYR A 56 8.36 -4.27 -3.58
CA TYR A 56 8.30 -5.67 -3.98
C TYR A 56 8.97 -5.85 -5.36
N PRO A 57 9.68 -6.96 -5.61
CA PRO A 57 10.35 -7.17 -6.90
C PRO A 57 9.39 -7.18 -8.09
N THR A 58 8.21 -7.78 -7.94
CA THR A 58 7.18 -7.87 -8.99
C THR A 58 5.87 -7.22 -8.61
N LEU A 59 5.04 -6.90 -9.61
CA LEU A 59 3.69 -6.38 -9.40
C LEU A 59 2.81 -7.41 -8.67
N GLN A 60 2.95 -8.70 -8.98
CA GLN A 60 2.16 -9.76 -8.35
C GLN A 60 2.49 -9.90 -6.87
N GLU A 61 3.77 -9.97 -6.51
CA GLU A 61 4.20 -10.03 -5.10
C GLU A 61 3.77 -8.78 -4.32
N MET A 62 3.70 -7.63 -4.98
CA MET A 62 3.15 -6.41 -4.38
C MET A 62 1.67 -6.57 -4.04
N VAL A 63 0.86 -7.07 -4.97
CA VAL A 63 -0.57 -7.26 -4.74
C VAL A 63 -0.80 -8.27 -3.62
N GLU A 64 -0.18 -9.45 -3.71
CA GLU A 64 -0.31 -10.52 -2.72
C GLU A 64 0.19 -10.08 -1.33
N GLY A 65 1.34 -9.40 -1.28
CA GLY A 65 1.92 -8.90 -0.04
C GLY A 65 1.08 -7.83 0.64
N GLU A 66 0.54 -6.88 -0.12
CA GLU A 66 -0.33 -5.83 0.43
C GLU A 66 -1.71 -6.38 0.82
N MET A 67 -2.24 -7.36 0.11
CA MET A 67 -3.47 -8.08 0.50
C MET A 67 -3.28 -8.76 1.85
N SER A 68 -2.21 -9.55 2.02
CA SER A 68 -1.90 -10.24 3.28
C SER A 68 -1.73 -9.23 4.43
N ARG A 69 -0.96 -8.15 4.20
CA ARG A 69 -0.74 -7.10 5.20
C ARG A 69 -2.05 -6.45 5.65
N LEU A 70 -2.92 -6.08 4.71
CA LEU A 70 -4.19 -5.42 5.04
C LEU A 70 -5.17 -6.36 5.75
N GLN A 71 -5.10 -7.67 5.49
CA GLN A 71 -5.89 -8.68 6.22
C GLN A 71 -5.44 -8.83 7.68
N GLU A 72 -4.15 -8.66 7.97
CA GLU A 72 -3.57 -8.77 9.31
C GLU A 72 -3.75 -7.53 10.20
N LEU A 73 -4.10 -6.37 9.61
CA LEU A 73 -4.38 -5.11 10.31
C LEU A 73 -5.76 -5.10 10.97
#